data_AF-A0A653CA68-F1
#
_entry.id   AF-A0A653CA68-F1
#
_cell.length_a   1.000
_cell.length_b   1.000
_cell.length_c   1.000
_cell.angle_alpha   90.00
_cell.angle_beta   90.00
_cell.angle_gamma   90.00
#
_symmetry.space_group_name_H-M   'P 1'
#
loop_
_entity.id
_entity.type
_entity.pdbx_description
1 polymer ?
#
loop_
_entity_poly.entity_id
_entity_poly.type
_entity_poly.pdbx_seq_one_letter_code
_entity_poly.pdbx_strand_id
1 'polypeptide(L)'
;MITQKYSFVNRLIHIRRAHYVIEPNSRRKVFLPNPDKPKPMKLKKPKPLPRVEKTMGPRKNKLNIQMLSKAIYDQVFIEGYKDTCKPELLEQCVRELAKHGMQNNEDSCYTGDVEYNIPPIEGKNIEEHFRIIGERQLKPYRDLVVDLLKPLPDPPKKWIKQAGWTRYCDGCIPKKVPYPLEEALVFDVEVCISAGKIPTLATAVSTKAWYGWVSPSLIEGTSKPVTSNEYPISSLIPLESTDADDGLNLTEHQRKPKIVVGHNVSFDRARIKEQYWLSRTATRFVDTMSLHISVGGLTSYQRSVLKSEKFNEDDETWKKFRSIALPITEIKVHTYEYGFRSFCIV
;
A
#
# COMPACT_ATOMS: atom_id res chain seq x y z
N MET A 1 -43.86 -56.67 -45.08
CA MET A 1 -43.54 -57.78 -44.17
C MET A 1 -42.08 -57.62 -43.76
N ILE A 2 -41.82 -57.04 -42.57
CA ILE A 2 -41.25 -57.71 -41.37
C ILE A 2 -39.77 -58.08 -41.64
N THR A 3 -38.72 -57.55 -41.01
CA THR A 3 -38.44 -57.20 -39.58
C THR A 3 -37.13 -56.39 -39.48
N GLN A 4 -37.08 -55.28 -38.73
CA GLN A 4 -36.35 -55.06 -37.44
C GLN A 4 -34.85 -55.47 -37.39
N LYS A 5 -33.87 -54.62 -37.05
CA LYS A 5 -33.64 -53.95 -35.75
C LYS A 5 -32.62 -52.79 -35.80
N TYR A 6 -32.90 -51.79 -34.97
CA TYR A 6 -32.13 -50.67 -34.40
C TYR A 6 -30.59 -50.57 -34.59
N SER A 7 -30.12 -49.35 -34.88
CA SER A 7 -28.93 -48.76 -34.24
C SER A 7 -28.90 -47.23 -34.40
N PHE A 8 -28.73 -46.55 -33.27
CA PHE A 8 -28.66 -45.10 -33.09
C PHE A 8 -27.38 -44.53 -33.70
N VAL A 9 -27.50 -43.58 -34.63
CA VAL A 9 -26.36 -42.92 -35.29
C VAL A 9 -25.93 -41.70 -34.48
N ASN A 10 -24.93 -41.86 -33.61
CA ASN A 10 -24.14 -40.74 -33.09
C ASN A 10 -22.98 -40.46 -34.05
N ARG A 11 -23.18 -39.57 -35.03
CA ARG A 11 -22.07 -39.01 -35.83
C ARG A 11 -21.46 -37.84 -35.07
N LEU A 12 -20.34 -38.13 -34.41
CA LEU A 12 -19.33 -37.17 -33.99
C LEU A 12 -18.89 -36.32 -35.19
N ILE A 13 -19.20 -35.03 -35.18
CA ILE A 13 -18.62 -34.07 -36.11
C ILE A 13 -17.25 -33.68 -35.58
N HIS A 14 -16.22 -34.04 -36.35
CA HIS A 14 -14.82 -33.67 -36.12
C HIS A 14 -14.63 -32.15 -36.13
N ILE A 15 -14.36 -31.56 -34.96
CA ILE A 15 -13.68 -30.27 -34.88
C ILE A 15 -12.18 -30.56 -34.88
N ARG A 16 -11.52 -30.37 -36.04
CA ARG A 16 -10.06 -30.38 -36.15
C ARG A 16 -9.49 -29.23 -35.31
N ARG A 17 -8.90 -29.54 -34.16
CA ARG A 17 -8.03 -28.60 -33.43
C ARG A 17 -6.74 -28.44 -34.24
N ALA A 18 -6.58 -27.31 -34.92
CA ALA A 18 -5.30 -26.90 -35.46
C ALA A 18 -4.38 -26.54 -34.30
N HIS A 19 -3.39 -27.39 -34.01
CA HIS A 19 -2.29 -27.05 -33.12
C HIS A 19 -1.37 -26.08 -33.86
N TYR A 20 -1.46 -24.79 -33.55
CA TYR A 20 -0.42 -23.85 -33.92
C TYR A 20 0.75 -24.01 -32.94
N VAL A 21 1.85 -24.57 -33.44
CA VAL A 21 3.14 -24.52 -32.76
C VAL A 21 3.62 -23.08 -32.83
N ILE A 22 3.54 -22.35 -31.72
CA ILE A 22 4.15 -21.02 -31.60
C ILE A 22 5.63 -21.24 -31.31
N GLU A 23 6.45 -21.29 -32.35
CA GLU A 23 7.89 -21.17 -32.16
C GLU A 23 8.23 -19.70 -31.81
N PRO A 24 9.01 -19.45 -30.74
CA PRO A 24 9.41 -18.10 -30.37
C PRO A 24 10.41 -17.54 -31.39
N ASN A 25 9.91 -16.89 -32.44
CA ASN A 25 10.71 -16.10 -33.36
C ASN A 25 11.15 -14.78 -32.69
N SER A 26 12.30 -14.81 -32.00
CA SER A 26 12.98 -13.59 -31.54
C SER A 26 13.60 -12.84 -32.73
N ARG A 27 12.85 -11.92 -33.34
CA ARG A 27 13.46 -10.89 -34.21
C ARG A 27 13.90 -9.70 -33.35
N ARG A 28 15.21 -9.60 -33.08
CA ARG A 28 15.79 -8.36 -32.53
C ARG A 28 15.70 -7.25 -33.58
N LYS A 29 14.82 -6.27 -33.37
CA LYS A 29 14.87 -4.99 -34.10
C LYS A 29 16.08 -4.21 -33.58
N VAL A 30 17.13 -4.10 -34.39
CA VAL A 30 18.27 -3.23 -34.11
C VAL A 30 17.90 -1.83 -34.59
N PHE A 31 17.69 -0.90 -33.66
CA PHE A 31 17.51 0.51 -33.99
C PHE A 31 18.89 1.15 -34.18
N LEU A 32 19.15 1.67 -35.37
CA LEU A 32 20.32 2.52 -35.60
C LEU A 32 20.15 3.84 -34.83
N PRO A 33 21.21 4.39 -34.20
CA PRO A 33 21.13 5.66 -33.50
C PRO A 33 20.69 6.77 -34.46
N ASN A 34 19.61 7.47 -34.12
CA ASN A 34 19.13 8.62 -34.88
C ASN A 34 20.20 9.75 -34.84
N PRO A 35 20.77 10.19 -35.99
CA PRO A 35 21.81 11.22 -36.03
C PRO A 35 21.33 12.59 -35.54
N ASP A 36 20.02 12.87 -35.58
CA ASP A 36 19.44 14.17 -35.21
C ASP A 36 18.98 14.25 -33.74
N LYS A 37 19.27 13.22 -32.93
CA LYS A 37 18.89 13.24 -31.51
C LYS A 37 19.84 14.16 -30.73
N PRO A 38 19.35 15.19 -30.02
CA PRO A 38 20.21 16.03 -29.19
C PRO A 38 20.94 15.16 -28.16
N LYS A 39 22.27 15.27 -28.12
CA LYS A 39 23.11 14.52 -27.18
C LYS A 39 22.62 14.82 -25.76
N PRO A 40 22.41 13.80 -24.90
CA PRO A 40 22.02 14.05 -23.52
C PRO A 40 23.07 14.96 -22.87
N MET A 41 22.63 16.03 -22.21
CA MET A 41 23.51 16.87 -21.39
C MET A 41 24.31 15.96 -20.48
N LYS A 42 25.65 15.98 -20.64
CA LYS A 42 26.55 15.27 -19.75
C LYS A 42 26.29 15.79 -18.34
N LEU A 43 25.60 15.01 -17.51
CA LEU A 43 25.58 15.20 -16.06
C LEU A 43 27.04 15.37 -15.62
N LYS A 44 27.34 16.48 -14.94
CA LYS A 44 28.68 16.72 -14.39
C LYS A 44 29.01 15.51 -13.52
N LYS A 45 29.99 14.70 -13.94
CA LYS A 45 30.53 13.64 -13.11
C LYS A 45 30.98 14.31 -11.80
N PRO A 46 30.59 13.78 -10.63
CA PRO A 46 31.10 14.30 -9.36
C PRO A 46 32.62 14.29 -9.41
N LYS A 47 33.25 15.34 -8.86
CA LYS A 47 34.71 15.42 -8.77
C LYS A 47 35.24 14.13 -8.15
N PRO A 48 36.34 13.54 -8.63
CA PRO A 48 36.94 12.39 -7.97
C PRO A 48 37.22 12.79 -6.53
N LEU A 49 36.64 12.06 -5.57
CA LEU A 49 37.06 12.18 -4.18
C LEU A 49 38.58 11.94 -4.13
N PRO A 50 39.33 12.69 -3.32
CA PRO A 50 40.77 12.52 -3.22
C PRO A 50 41.06 11.06 -2.90
N ARG A 51 41.97 10.48 -3.68
CA ARG A 51 42.37 9.07 -3.68
C ARG A 51 42.67 8.63 -2.24
N VAL A 52 41.69 7.98 -1.61
CA VAL A 52 41.81 7.50 -0.23
C VAL A 52 42.81 6.35 -0.25
N GLU A 53 43.89 6.47 0.53
CA GLU A 53 44.88 5.41 0.71
C GLU A 53 44.17 4.09 1.02
N LYS A 54 44.41 3.07 0.19
CA LYS A 54 44.01 1.69 0.48
C LYS A 54 44.83 1.23 1.68
N THR A 55 44.29 1.41 2.89
CA THR A 55 44.72 0.65 4.06
C THR A 55 44.60 -0.82 3.68
N MET A 56 45.73 -1.52 3.56
CA MET A 56 45.75 -2.92 3.17
C MET A 56 45.14 -3.78 4.28
N GLY A 57 44.02 -4.44 3.98
CA GLY A 57 43.35 -5.39 4.86
C GLY A 57 41.90 -5.02 5.20
N PRO A 58 41.06 -6.00 5.59
CA PRO A 58 39.67 -5.77 5.94
C PRO A 58 39.58 -4.79 7.11
N ARG A 59 38.67 -3.80 7.03
CA ARG A 59 38.43 -2.86 8.13
C ARG A 59 37.91 -3.65 9.33
N LYS A 60 38.53 -3.52 10.51
CA LYS A 60 38.11 -4.21 11.73
C LYS A 60 37.78 -3.22 12.86
N ASN A 61 36.98 -3.65 13.83
CA ASN A 61 36.80 -2.91 15.08
C ASN A 61 37.83 -3.34 16.15
N LYS A 62 37.76 -2.74 17.35
CA LYS A 62 38.63 -3.03 18.50
C LYS A 62 38.53 -4.47 19.05
N LEU A 63 37.50 -5.22 18.65
CA LEU A 63 37.27 -6.63 19.01
C LEU A 63 37.62 -7.58 17.85
N ASN A 64 38.38 -7.11 16.86
CA ASN A 64 38.78 -7.88 15.68
C ASN A 64 37.58 -8.37 14.82
N ILE A 65 36.42 -7.72 14.91
CA ILE A 65 35.24 -8.02 14.08
C ILE A 65 35.37 -7.23 12.78
N GLN A 66 35.15 -7.90 11.65
CA GLN A 66 35.14 -7.26 10.34
C GLN A 66 33.98 -6.26 10.21
N MET A 67 34.31 -5.09 9.71
CA MET A 67 33.41 -3.97 9.45
C MET A 67 33.20 -3.83 7.94
N LEU A 68 32.30 -2.91 7.56
CA LEU A 68 32.09 -2.54 6.16
C LEU A 68 33.42 -2.14 5.49
N SER A 69 33.59 -2.60 4.25
CA SER A 69 34.71 -2.21 3.39
C SER A 69 34.81 -0.70 3.28
N LYS A 70 36.04 -0.19 3.22
CA LYS A 70 36.33 1.25 3.26
C LYS A 70 35.55 2.05 2.22
N ALA A 71 35.47 1.53 0.99
CA ALA A 71 34.74 2.16 -0.11
C ALA A 71 33.25 2.40 0.24
N ILE A 72 32.59 1.43 0.86
CA ILE A 72 31.19 1.55 1.29
C ILE A 72 31.07 2.42 2.54
N TYR A 73 31.99 2.24 3.48
CA TYR A 73 32.01 3.00 4.74
C TYR A 73 32.07 4.51 4.47
N ASP A 74 32.96 4.95 3.59
CA ASP A 74 33.15 6.36 3.26
C ASP A 74 31.92 6.97 2.54
N GLN A 75 31.14 6.15 1.83
CA GLN A 75 29.91 6.58 1.16
C GLN A 75 28.72 6.71 2.13
N VAL A 76 28.66 5.89 3.17
CA VAL A 76 27.54 5.82 4.12
C VAL A 76 27.76 6.74 5.33
N PHE A 77 28.99 6.79 5.86
CA PHE A 77 29.33 7.53 7.08
C PHE A 77 30.13 8.79 6.75
N ILE A 78 29.49 9.75 6.10
CA ILE A 78 30.13 11.01 5.66
C ILE A 78 30.67 11.83 6.84
N GLU A 79 30.01 11.77 8.01
CA GLU A 79 30.47 12.46 9.23
C GLU A 79 31.72 11.82 9.86
N GLY A 80 32.14 10.65 9.37
CA GLY A 80 33.28 9.90 9.88
C GLY A 80 32.99 9.11 11.16
N TYR A 81 34.02 8.40 11.63
CA TYR A 81 33.97 7.62 12.87
C TYR A 81 34.29 8.53 14.06
N LYS A 82 33.45 8.51 15.09
CA LYS A 82 33.77 9.07 16.41
C LYS A 82 33.97 7.92 17.39
N ASP A 83 35.19 7.78 17.91
CA ASP A 83 35.50 6.78 18.91
C ASP A 83 34.99 7.25 20.28
N THR A 84 33.85 6.72 20.71
CA THR A 84 33.24 7.02 22.00
C THR A 84 33.42 5.90 23.02
N CYS A 85 34.24 4.90 22.71
CA CYS A 85 34.35 3.69 23.54
C CYS A 85 35.28 3.90 24.73
N LYS A 86 34.77 3.64 25.95
CA LYS A 86 35.57 3.67 27.19
C LYS A 86 36.48 2.43 27.28
N PRO A 87 37.75 2.57 27.68
CA PRO A 87 38.69 1.43 27.79
C PRO A 87 38.20 0.33 28.75
N GLU A 88 37.61 0.71 29.88
CA GLU A 88 37.08 -0.22 30.89
C GLU A 88 36.00 -1.16 30.32
N LEU A 89 35.11 -0.61 29.47
CA LEU A 89 34.04 -1.37 28.83
C LEU A 89 34.62 -2.35 27.80
N LEU A 90 35.64 -1.94 27.07
CA LEU A 90 36.31 -2.80 26.09
C LEU A 90 36.92 -4.03 26.78
N GLU A 91 37.61 -3.84 27.90
CA GLU A 91 38.18 -4.95 28.68
C GLU A 91 37.10 -5.88 29.22
N GLN A 92 35.98 -5.34 29.70
CA GLN A 92 34.84 -6.14 30.13
C GLN A 92 34.28 -6.99 28.99
N CYS A 93 34.09 -6.40 27.80
CA CYS A 93 33.64 -7.14 26.63
C CYS A 93 34.60 -8.27 26.24
N VAL A 94 35.92 -8.01 26.26
CA VAL A 94 36.93 -9.03 25.96
C VAL A 94 36.88 -10.19 26.98
N ARG A 95 36.72 -9.89 28.27
CA ARG A 95 36.58 -10.92 29.32
C ARG A 95 35.32 -11.78 29.15
N GLU A 96 34.17 -11.18 28.85
CA GLU A 96 32.94 -11.94 28.61
C GLU A 96 33.01 -12.80 27.35
N LEU A 97 33.58 -12.26 26.26
CA LEU A 97 33.82 -13.04 25.03
C LEU A 97 34.77 -14.22 25.30
N ALA A 98 35.79 -14.04 26.14
CA ALA A 98 36.69 -15.11 26.59
C ALA A 98 35.93 -16.22 27.33
N LYS A 99 35.10 -15.82 28.30
CA LYS A 99 34.32 -16.74 29.14
C LYS A 99 33.36 -17.62 28.31
N HIS A 100 32.82 -17.07 27.22
CA HIS A 100 31.93 -17.79 26.31
C HIS A 100 32.64 -18.49 25.14
N GLY A 101 33.98 -18.50 25.10
CA GLY A 101 34.73 -19.16 24.04
C GLY A 101 34.62 -18.50 22.66
N MET A 102 34.29 -17.20 22.61
CA MET A 102 34.08 -16.42 21.39
C MET A 102 35.24 -15.46 21.09
N GLN A 103 36.49 -15.85 21.38
CA GLN A 103 37.64 -15.01 21.06
C GLN A 103 37.99 -15.12 19.58
N ASN A 104 37.86 -14.00 18.86
CA ASN A 104 38.24 -13.89 17.44
C ASN A 104 39.78 -13.75 17.30
N ASN A 105 40.50 -14.84 17.56
CA ASN A 105 41.97 -14.89 17.43
C ASN A 105 42.43 -15.39 16.05
N GLU A 106 41.52 -15.89 15.21
CA GLU A 106 41.86 -16.45 13.91
C GLU A 106 41.54 -15.45 12.77
N ASP A 107 42.56 -15.09 11.99
CA ASP A 107 42.42 -14.25 10.78
C ASP A 107 41.78 -15.01 9.59
N SER A 108 41.40 -16.27 9.76
CA SER A 108 40.99 -17.21 8.70
C SER A 108 39.56 -17.01 8.17
N CYS A 109 38.73 -16.21 8.85
CA CYS A 109 37.30 -16.09 8.55
C CYS A 109 36.89 -14.76 7.88
N TYR A 110 37.85 -13.88 7.52
CA TYR A 110 37.50 -12.60 6.90
C TYR A 110 37.16 -12.72 5.42
N THR A 111 36.10 -12.02 5.04
CA THR A 111 35.70 -11.87 3.64
C THR A 111 36.50 -10.76 2.96
N GLY A 112 36.71 -10.87 1.64
CA GLY A 112 37.40 -9.83 0.88
C GLY A 112 36.64 -8.52 0.83
N ASP A 113 37.35 -7.41 0.66
CA ASP A 113 36.71 -6.10 0.54
C ASP A 113 35.86 -5.99 -0.73
N VAL A 114 34.70 -5.37 -0.60
CA VAL A 114 33.76 -5.13 -1.70
C VAL A 114 33.84 -3.67 -2.14
N GLU A 115 34.17 -3.45 -3.41
CA GLU A 115 34.09 -2.14 -4.05
C GLU A 115 32.71 -2.00 -4.74
N TYR A 116 31.78 -1.32 -4.08
CA TYR A 116 30.44 -1.04 -4.61
C TYR A 116 30.09 0.45 -4.50
N ASN A 117 29.55 1.02 -5.58
CA ASN A 117 29.12 2.42 -5.62
C ASN A 117 27.63 2.51 -5.31
N ILE A 118 27.30 3.08 -4.15
CA ILE A 118 25.94 3.29 -3.65
C ILE A 118 25.42 4.63 -4.21
N PRO A 119 24.10 4.76 -4.48
CA PRO A 119 23.51 6.06 -4.75
C PRO A 119 23.88 7.09 -3.68
N PRO A 120 24.05 8.37 -4.05
CA PRO A 120 24.44 9.40 -3.09
C PRO A 120 23.40 9.53 -1.98
N ILE A 121 23.86 9.55 -0.72
CA ILE A 121 22.97 9.81 0.40
C ILE A 121 22.55 11.27 0.42
N GLU A 122 21.38 11.51 1.00
CA GLU A 122 20.81 12.85 1.19
C GLU A 122 20.94 13.23 2.66
N GLY A 123 21.32 14.47 2.97
CA GLY A 123 21.57 14.88 4.35
C GLY A 123 22.97 14.49 4.86
N LYS A 124 23.16 14.55 6.19
CA LYS A 124 24.46 14.35 6.84
C LYS A 124 24.72 12.90 7.25
N ASN A 125 23.68 12.17 7.61
CA ASN A 125 23.76 10.80 8.10
C ASN A 125 22.58 9.95 7.60
N ILE A 126 22.61 8.65 7.91
CA ILE A 126 21.61 7.68 7.45
C ILE A 126 20.20 8.02 7.95
N GLU A 127 20.09 8.50 9.20
CA GLU A 127 18.80 8.89 9.77
C GLU A 127 18.19 10.07 9.01
N GLU A 128 18.99 11.12 8.76
CA GLU A 128 18.55 12.28 7.99
C GLU A 128 18.19 11.90 6.55
N HIS A 129 18.94 10.99 5.93
CA HIS A 129 18.63 10.47 4.60
C HIS A 129 17.24 9.84 4.54
N PHE A 130 16.93 8.91 5.43
CA PHE A 130 15.60 8.28 5.46
C PHE A 130 14.50 9.27 5.84
N ARG A 131 14.79 10.23 6.72
CA ARG A 131 13.85 11.31 7.05
C ARG A 131 13.52 12.18 5.84
N ILE A 132 14.52 12.58 5.04
CA ILE A 132 14.31 13.39 3.84
C ILE A 132 13.54 12.61 2.76
N ILE A 133 13.91 11.35 2.51
CA ILE A 133 13.19 10.50 1.55
C ILE A 133 11.75 10.29 2.00
N GLY A 134 11.54 9.98 3.28
CA GLY A 134 10.22 9.80 3.88
C GLY A 134 9.37 11.05 3.73
N GLU A 135 9.91 12.22 4.11
CA GLU A 135 9.20 13.50 3.98
C GLU A 135 8.86 13.80 2.51
N ARG A 136 9.78 13.59 1.57
CA ARG A 136 9.53 13.82 0.14
C ARG A 136 8.38 12.97 -0.40
N GLN A 137 8.29 11.71 0.02
CA GLN A 137 7.26 10.79 -0.44
C GLN A 137 5.91 11.03 0.24
N LEU A 138 5.92 11.33 1.54
CA LEU A 138 4.72 11.39 2.37
C LEU A 138 4.07 12.76 2.42
N LYS A 139 4.85 13.86 2.33
CA LYS A 139 4.35 15.24 2.42
C LYS A 139 3.05 15.50 1.63
N PRO A 140 2.96 15.21 0.31
CA PRO A 140 1.74 15.50 -0.43
C PRO A 140 0.50 14.75 0.09
N TYR A 141 0.67 13.54 0.64
CA TYR A 141 -0.43 12.77 1.21
C TYR A 141 -0.76 13.20 2.64
N ARG A 142 0.26 13.55 3.43
CA ARG A 142 0.10 14.08 4.78
C ARG A 142 -0.72 15.36 4.77
N ASP A 143 -0.43 16.27 3.84
CA ASP A 143 -1.14 17.54 3.69
C ASP A 143 -2.64 17.29 3.38
N LEU A 144 -2.94 16.31 2.53
CA LEU A 144 -4.32 15.87 2.22
C LEU A 144 -5.04 15.25 3.43
N VAL A 145 -4.35 14.43 4.23
CA VAL A 145 -4.93 13.87 5.46
C VAL A 145 -5.23 14.98 6.47
N VAL A 146 -4.33 15.93 6.63
CA VAL A 146 -4.54 17.09 7.52
C VAL A 146 -5.70 17.96 7.03
N ASP A 147 -5.86 18.12 5.72
CA ASP A 147 -7.03 18.81 5.16
C ASP A 147 -8.34 18.10 5.53
N LEU A 148 -8.37 16.76 5.47
CA LEU A 148 -9.54 15.95 5.81
C LEU A 148 -9.97 16.04 7.30
N LEU A 149 -9.08 16.50 8.19
CA LEU A 149 -9.41 16.72 9.61
C LEU A 149 -10.26 17.99 9.86
N LYS A 150 -10.48 18.82 8.83
CA LYS A 150 -11.36 19.98 8.91
C LYS A 150 -12.83 19.56 9.10
N PRO A 151 -13.71 20.46 9.57
CA PRO A 151 -15.14 20.16 9.68
C PRO A 151 -15.72 19.65 8.35
N LEU A 152 -16.45 18.53 8.44
CA LEU A 152 -17.14 17.94 7.31
C LEU A 152 -18.48 18.65 7.06
N PRO A 153 -18.97 18.67 5.81
CA PRO A 153 -20.30 19.18 5.50
C PRO A 153 -21.40 18.34 6.16
N ASP A 154 -22.57 18.93 6.36
CA ASP A 154 -23.71 18.22 6.94
C ASP A 154 -24.15 17.06 6.01
N PRO A 155 -24.53 15.90 6.57
CA PRO A 155 -24.99 14.77 5.76
C PRO A 155 -26.28 15.14 5.00
N PRO A 156 -26.43 14.70 3.74
CA PRO A 156 -27.61 15.04 2.95
C PRO A 156 -28.87 14.38 3.53
N LYS A 157 -29.94 15.16 3.67
CA LYS A 157 -31.23 14.68 4.20
C LYS A 157 -31.96 13.70 3.28
N LYS A 158 -31.69 13.76 1.97
CA LYS A 158 -32.32 12.92 0.95
C LYS A 158 -31.26 12.42 -0.03
N TRP A 159 -31.14 11.10 -0.12
CA TRP A 159 -30.28 10.43 -1.09
C TRP A 159 -31.06 10.08 -2.34
N ILE A 160 -30.50 10.36 -3.51
CA ILE A 160 -31.08 10.01 -4.80
C ILE A 160 -30.64 8.59 -5.17
N LYS A 161 -31.62 7.74 -5.48
CA LYS A 161 -31.39 6.39 -6.02
C LYS A 161 -31.12 6.47 -7.52
N GLN A 162 -29.87 6.76 -7.89
CA GLN A 162 -29.40 6.87 -9.28
C GLN A 162 -28.10 6.10 -9.48
N ALA A 163 -27.98 5.36 -10.59
CA ALA A 163 -26.77 4.60 -10.92
C ALA A 163 -25.53 5.49 -11.14
N GLY A 164 -24.40 5.07 -10.58
CA GLY A 164 -23.13 5.78 -10.56
C GLY A 164 -23.01 6.75 -9.39
N TRP A 165 -22.03 7.66 -9.47
CA TRP A 165 -21.78 8.65 -8.42
C TRP A 165 -22.72 9.84 -8.48
N THR A 166 -23.26 10.23 -7.32
CA THR A 166 -23.99 11.47 -7.10
C THR A 166 -23.28 12.28 -6.02
N ARG A 167 -23.04 13.56 -6.32
CA ARG A 167 -22.39 14.54 -5.42
C ARG A 167 -23.45 15.41 -4.75
N TYR A 168 -23.32 15.59 -3.44
CA TYR A 168 -24.17 16.39 -2.58
C TYR A 168 -23.32 17.49 -1.93
N CYS A 169 -23.57 18.76 -2.28
CA CYS A 169 -22.94 19.92 -1.64
C CYS A 169 -23.99 20.82 -0.99
N ASP A 170 -23.58 21.54 0.05
CA ASP A 170 -24.45 22.47 0.78
C ASP A 170 -25.01 23.54 -0.16
N GLY A 171 -26.33 23.73 -0.14
CA GLY A 171 -27.03 24.69 -0.99
C GLY A 171 -27.07 24.31 -2.48
N CYS A 172 -26.51 23.18 -2.89
CA CYS A 172 -26.53 22.71 -4.26
C CYS A 172 -27.62 21.67 -4.51
N ILE A 173 -28.13 21.62 -5.74
CA ILE A 173 -28.87 20.46 -6.23
C ILE A 173 -27.89 19.28 -6.40
N PRO A 174 -28.26 18.04 -6.01
CA PRO A 174 -27.42 16.88 -6.24
C PRO A 174 -27.05 16.70 -7.71
N LYS A 175 -25.77 16.39 -8.00
CA LYS A 175 -25.26 16.29 -9.38
C LYS A 175 -24.64 14.91 -9.63
N LYS A 176 -24.97 14.31 -10.77
CA LYS A 176 -24.28 13.10 -11.24
C LYS A 176 -22.85 13.46 -11.65
N VAL A 177 -21.88 12.68 -11.18
CA VAL A 177 -20.45 12.83 -11.51
C VAL A 177 -19.88 11.47 -11.92
N PRO A 178 -18.79 11.42 -12.71
CA PRO A 178 -18.16 10.14 -13.07
C PRO A 178 -17.40 9.51 -11.90
N TYR A 179 -16.81 10.33 -11.03
CA TYR A 179 -16.05 9.94 -9.83
C TYR A 179 -15.98 11.13 -8.85
N PRO A 180 -15.59 10.91 -7.58
CA PRO A 180 -15.44 11.99 -6.60
C PRO A 180 -14.40 13.04 -7.03
N LEU A 181 -14.69 14.32 -6.83
CA LEU A 181 -13.87 15.41 -7.39
C LEU A 181 -12.71 15.86 -6.48
N GLU A 182 -12.80 15.56 -5.19
CA GLU A 182 -11.77 15.94 -4.22
C GLU A 182 -10.68 14.88 -4.06
N GLU A 183 -9.50 15.31 -3.62
CA GLU A 183 -8.30 14.48 -3.53
C GLU A 183 -8.19 13.70 -2.22
N ALA A 184 -8.96 14.10 -1.20
CA ALA A 184 -9.01 13.48 0.11
C ALA A 184 -10.46 13.08 0.42
N LEU A 185 -10.67 11.80 0.72
CA LEU A 185 -11.98 11.21 0.90
C LEU A 185 -11.95 10.22 2.07
N VAL A 186 -13.01 10.21 2.88
CA VAL A 186 -13.38 9.04 3.68
C VAL A 186 -14.33 8.20 2.84
N PHE A 187 -14.12 6.88 2.74
CA PHE A 187 -14.82 6.01 1.80
C PHE A 187 -15.21 4.68 2.45
N ASP A 188 -16.42 4.21 2.15
CA ASP A 188 -17.00 2.96 2.67
C ASP A 188 -17.90 2.29 1.60
N VAL A 189 -17.88 0.96 1.53
CA VAL A 189 -18.57 0.17 0.51
C VAL A 189 -19.47 -0.91 1.13
N GLU A 190 -20.70 -0.98 0.62
CA GLU A 190 -21.67 -2.01 0.97
C GLU A 190 -21.84 -3.05 -0.13
N VAL A 191 -21.92 -4.32 0.27
CA VAL A 191 -22.03 -5.48 -0.63
C VAL A 191 -23.22 -6.35 -0.22
N CYS A 192 -24.03 -6.75 -1.22
CA CYS A 192 -25.15 -7.65 -0.98
C CYS A 192 -24.71 -9.11 -1.19
N ILE A 193 -24.33 -9.79 -0.09
CA ILE A 193 -23.74 -11.14 -0.12
C ILE A 193 -24.62 -12.17 -0.86
N SER A 194 -25.95 -12.07 -0.74
CA SER A 194 -26.88 -12.96 -1.42
C SER A 194 -26.90 -12.79 -2.94
N ALA A 195 -26.51 -11.61 -3.45
CA ALA A 195 -26.43 -11.31 -4.88
C ALA A 195 -25.03 -11.50 -5.48
N GLY A 196 -23.98 -11.43 -4.65
CA GLY A 196 -22.58 -11.63 -5.05
C GLY A 196 -21.61 -10.77 -4.22
N LYS A 197 -20.34 -10.68 -4.66
CA LYS A 197 -19.31 -9.86 -4.00
C LYS A 197 -19.06 -8.48 -4.65
N ILE A 198 -19.85 -8.16 -5.68
CA ILE A 198 -19.82 -6.87 -6.40
C ILE A 198 -20.32 -5.77 -5.45
N PRO A 199 -19.74 -4.56 -5.49
CA PRO A 199 -20.25 -3.43 -4.74
C PRO A 199 -21.71 -3.11 -5.09
N THR A 200 -22.54 -2.91 -4.08
CA THR A 200 -23.97 -2.56 -4.23
C THR A 200 -24.17 -1.06 -4.06
N LEU A 201 -23.61 -0.51 -2.99
CA LEU A 201 -23.62 0.91 -2.64
C LEU A 201 -22.24 1.31 -2.16
N ALA A 202 -21.90 2.58 -2.29
CA ALA A 202 -20.76 3.14 -1.59
C ALA A 202 -21.03 4.57 -1.20
N THR A 203 -20.39 5.01 -0.15
CA THR A 203 -20.46 6.38 0.33
C THR A 203 -19.05 6.96 0.41
N ALA A 204 -18.94 8.24 0.11
CA ALA A 204 -17.71 8.97 0.36
C ALA A 204 -18.01 10.37 0.90
N VAL A 205 -17.10 10.91 1.70
CA VAL A 205 -17.19 12.28 2.17
C VAL A 205 -15.84 12.97 2.06
N SER A 206 -15.85 14.19 1.55
CA SER A 206 -14.72 15.13 1.57
C SER A 206 -15.05 16.33 2.45
N THR A 207 -14.09 17.23 2.62
CA THR A 207 -14.32 18.54 3.27
C THR A 207 -15.32 19.43 2.53
N LYS A 208 -15.70 19.08 1.29
CA LYS A 208 -16.55 19.91 0.42
C LYS A 208 -17.92 19.29 0.10
N ALA A 209 -18.02 17.96 0.08
CA ALA A 209 -19.23 17.29 -0.37
C ALA A 209 -19.34 15.85 0.15
N TRP A 210 -20.59 15.39 0.24
CA TRP A 210 -20.92 13.98 0.34
C TRP A 210 -21.12 13.35 -1.04
N TYR A 211 -20.86 12.06 -1.14
CA TYR A 211 -21.02 11.28 -2.35
C TYR A 211 -21.74 9.98 -2.05
N GLY A 212 -22.65 9.61 -2.94
CA GLY A 212 -23.30 8.30 -2.93
C GLY A 212 -23.13 7.64 -4.28
N TRP A 213 -22.66 6.40 -4.28
CA TRP A 213 -22.57 5.57 -5.47
C TRP A 213 -23.61 4.45 -5.39
N VAL A 214 -24.35 4.24 -6.48
CA VAL A 214 -25.29 3.12 -6.60
C VAL A 214 -24.89 2.26 -7.79
N SER A 215 -24.79 0.95 -7.55
CA SER A 215 -24.51 -0.02 -8.61
C SER A 215 -25.62 -0.01 -9.68
N PRO A 216 -25.27 0.00 -10.98
CA PRO A 216 -26.25 -0.14 -12.05
C PRO A 216 -27.13 -1.40 -11.88
N SER A 217 -26.54 -2.51 -11.43
CA SER A 217 -27.23 -3.76 -11.19
C SER A 217 -28.31 -3.68 -10.10
N LEU A 218 -28.16 -2.77 -9.13
CA LEU A 218 -29.17 -2.53 -8.09
C LEU A 218 -30.41 -1.78 -8.63
N ILE A 219 -30.23 -0.98 -9.69
CA ILE A 219 -31.31 -0.21 -10.32
C ILE A 219 -32.03 -1.06 -11.36
N GLU A 220 -31.27 -1.72 -12.24
CA GLU A 220 -31.80 -2.52 -13.36
C GLU A 220 -32.38 -3.86 -12.88
N GLY A 221 -31.92 -4.35 -11.72
CA GLY A 221 -32.28 -5.64 -11.17
C GLY A 221 -31.49 -6.77 -11.81
N THR A 222 -30.86 -7.61 -10.98
CA THR A 222 -30.12 -8.77 -11.48
C THR A 222 -31.04 -9.98 -11.57
N SER A 223 -31.15 -10.60 -12.75
CA SER A 223 -31.99 -11.80 -12.95
C SER A 223 -31.38 -13.09 -12.39
N LYS A 224 -30.07 -13.10 -12.08
CA LYS A 224 -29.37 -14.25 -11.48
C LYS A 224 -28.26 -13.78 -10.52
N PRO A 225 -28.15 -14.34 -9.30
CA PRO A 225 -27.02 -14.05 -8.42
C PRO A 225 -25.72 -14.48 -9.10
N VAL A 226 -24.72 -13.59 -9.09
CA VAL A 226 -23.41 -13.88 -9.68
C VAL A 226 -22.64 -14.74 -8.69
N THR A 227 -22.74 -16.05 -8.86
CA THR A 227 -22.08 -17.05 -8.00
C THR A 227 -20.61 -17.28 -8.36
N SER A 228 -20.16 -16.82 -9.53
CA SER A 228 -18.76 -16.85 -9.94
C SER A 228 -17.94 -15.77 -9.22
N ASN A 229 -16.68 -16.08 -8.89
CA ASN A 229 -15.72 -15.12 -8.34
C ASN A 229 -15.09 -14.20 -9.42
N GLU A 230 -15.50 -14.33 -10.67
CA GLU A 230 -15.03 -13.52 -11.79
C GLU A 230 -15.98 -12.35 -12.02
N TYR A 231 -15.48 -11.14 -11.80
CA TYR A 231 -16.24 -9.90 -11.97
C TYR A 231 -15.55 -9.02 -13.03
N PRO A 232 -16.32 -8.45 -13.98
CA PRO A 232 -15.75 -7.52 -14.93
C PRO A 232 -15.33 -6.24 -14.21
N ILE A 233 -14.21 -5.65 -14.60
CA ILE A 233 -13.68 -4.40 -14.02
C ILE A 233 -14.71 -3.25 -14.13
N SER A 234 -15.59 -3.28 -15.14
CA SER A 234 -16.69 -2.31 -15.30
C SER A 234 -17.75 -2.35 -14.20
N SER A 235 -17.82 -3.43 -13.41
CA SER A 235 -18.73 -3.55 -12.26
C SER A 235 -18.17 -2.99 -10.96
N LEU A 236 -16.91 -2.55 -10.96
CA LEU A 236 -16.23 -1.96 -9.81
C LEU A 236 -16.45 -0.44 -9.74
N ILE A 237 -16.24 0.14 -8.56
CA ILE A 237 -16.46 1.55 -8.30
C ILE A 237 -15.29 2.36 -8.89
N PRO A 238 -15.55 3.32 -9.80
CA PRO A 238 -14.50 4.23 -10.29
C PRO A 238 -14.24 5.34 -9.26
N LEU A 239 -12.99 5.56 -8.86
CA LEU A 239 -12.62 6.70 -8.00
C LEU A 239 -11.88 7.82 -8.72
N GLU A 240 -11.30 7.53 -9.89
CA GLU A 240 -10.46 8.49 -10.60
C GLU A 240 -10.45 8.25 -12.13
N SER A 241 -11.43 7.51 -12.63
CA SER A 241 -11.52 7.10 -14.03
C SER A 241 -12.94 7.12 -14.57
N THR A 242 -13.02 7.26 -15.88
CA THR A 242 -14.24 7.10 -16.67
C THR A 242 -14.24 5.74 -17.37
N ASP A 243 -15.33 5.42 -18.07
CA ASP A 243 -15.40 4.18 -18.86
C ASP A 243 -14.47 4.17 -20.06
N ALA A 244 -14.01 5.33 -20.52
CA ALA A 244 -13.05 5.45 -21.61
C ALA A 244 -11.60 5.18 -21.17
N ASP A 245 -11.31 5.24 -19.87
CA ASP A 245 -9.97 5.06 -19.34
C ASP A 245 -9.65 3.56 -19.16
N ASP A 246 -8.57 3.12 -19.80
CA ASP A 246 -8.13 1.71 -19.83
C ASP A 246 -7.01 1.38 -18.82
N GLY A 247 -6.48 2.40 -18.13
CA GLY A 247 -5.37 2.25 -17.18
C GLY A 247 -3.99 2.02 -17.82
N LEU A 248 -3.86 2.09 -19.15
CA LEU A 248 -2.58 1.98 -19.84
C LEU A 248 -1.84 3.33 -19.83
N ASN A 249 -2.55 4.42 -20.13
CA ASN A 249 -2.01 5.77 -20.15
C ASN A 249 -2.66 6.64 -19.09
N LEU A 250 -1.99 6.79 -17.94
CA LEU A 250 -2.53 7.58 -16.85
C LEU A 250 -2.58 9.08 -17.17
N THR A 251 -3.74 9.68 -16.93
CA THR A 251 -3.99 11.12 -17.05
C THR A 251 -3.25 11.91 -15.96
N GLU A 252 -3.12 13.22 -16.12
CA GLU A 252 -2.52 14.07 -15.08
C GLU A 252 -3.27 13.96 -13.75
N HIS A 253 -4.61 13.86 -13.82
CA HIS A 253 -5.44 13.66 -12.63
C HIS A 253 -5.08 12.37 -11.89
N GLN A 254 -4.89 11.25 -12.60
CA GLN A 254 -4.53 9.95 -12.00
C GLN A 254 -3.09 9.89 -11.45
N ARG A 255 -2.21 10.78 -11.93
CA ARG A 255 -0.84 10.94 -11.41
C ARG A 255 -0.77 11.89 -10.23
N LYS A 256 -1.82 12.66 -9.97
CA LYS A 256 -1.89 13.58 -8.83
C LYS A 256 -2.10 12.80 -7.53
N PRO A 257 -1.35 13.11 -6.45
CA PRO A 257 -1.54 12.49 -5.14
C PRO A 257 -2.98 12.58 -4.65
N LYS A 258 -3.53 11.46 -4.21
CA LYS A 258 -4.87 11.35 -3.60
C LYS A 258 -4.82 10.41 -2.41
N ILE A 259 -5.67 10.65 -1.42
CA ILE A 259 -5.77 9.83 -0.22
C ILE A 259 -7.21 9.38 0.02
N VAL A 260 -7.37 8.09 0.26
CA VAL A 260 -8.63 7.47 0.64
C VAL A 260 -8.47 6.90 2.04
N VAL A 261 -9.27 7.39 2.97
CA VAL A 261 -9.32 6.93 4.36
C VAL A 261 -10.55 6.05 4.52
N GLY A 262 -10.43 4.96 5.25
CA GLY A 262 -11.58 4.13 5.60
C GLY A 262 -11.29 3.24 6.80
N HIS A 263 -12.19 2.32 7.09
CA HIS A 263 -12.07 1.40 8.21
C HIS A 263 -12.06 -0.04 7.69
N ASN A 264 -10.96 -0.76 7.93
CA ASN A 264 -10.69 -2.03 7.25
C ASN A 264 -10.65 -1.87 5.72
N VAL A 265 -9.91 -0.85 5.25
CA VAL A 265 -9.87 -0.40 3.85
C VAL A 265 -9.56 -1.50 2.84
N SER A 266 -8.92 -2.60 3.25
CA SER A 266 -8.67 -3.74 2.37
C SER A 266 -9.96 -4.29 1.73
N PHE A 267 -11.09 -4.24 2.46
CA PHE A 267 -12.38 -4.68 1.99
C PHE A 267 -12.90 -3.76 0.87
N ASP A 268 -12.93 -2.46 1.13
CA ASP A 268 -13.40 -1.43 0.18
C ASP A 268 -12.48 -1.30 -1.03
N ARG A 269 -11.17 -1.37 -0.79
CA ARG A 269 -10.14 -1.21 -1.82
C ARG A 269 -10.25 -2.26 -2.93
N ALA A 270 -10.64 -3.49 -2.58
CA ALA A 270 -10.89 -4.55 -3.55
C ALA A 270 -12.12 -4.29 -4.44
N ARG A 271 -12.93 -3.27 -4.15
CA ARG A 271 -14.11 -2.88 -4.96
C ARG A 271 -13.85 -1.65 -5.83
N ILE A 272 -12.63 -1.13 -5.83
CA ILE A 272 -12.24 0.04 -6.61
C ILE A 272 -11.64 -0.40 -7.95
N LYS A 273 -12.13 0.18 -9.04
CA LYS A 273 -11.79 -0.16 -10.42
C LYS A 273 -10.29 -0.03 -10.70
N GLU A 274 -9.69 1.09 -10.33
CA GLU A 274 -8.31 1.46 -10.70
C GLU A 274 -7.24 0.67 -9.94
N GLN A 275 -7.62 -0.04 -8.86
CA GLN A 275 -6.71 -0.89 -8.10
C GLN A 275 -6.30 -2.17 -8.84
N TYR A 276 -7.00 -2.50 -9.92
CA TYR A 276 -6.71 -3.64 -10.79
C TYR A 276 -5.95 -3.25 -12.06
N TRP A 277 -5.61 -1.97 -12.24
CA TRP A 277 -4.79 -1.53 -13.36
C TRP A 277 -3.32 -1.90 -13.19
N LEU A 278 -2.63 -2.19 -14.30
CA LEU A 278 -1.19 -2.46 -14.29
C LEU A 278 -0.38 -1.19 -13.97
N SER A 279 -0.81 -0.05 -14.53
CA SER A 279 -0.20 1.24 -14.25
C SER A 279 -0.67 1.74 -12.88
N ARG A 280 0.28 2.00 -11.99
CA ARG A 280 -0.02 2.48 -10.63
C ARG A 280 -0.44 3.93 -10.64
N THR A 281 -1.65 4.22 -10.15
CA THR A 281 -2.07 5.58 -9.87
C THR A 281 -1.40 6.15 -8.62
N ALA A 282 -1.52 7.46 -8.44
CA ALA A 282 -1.01 8.16 -7.26
C ALA A 282 -1.99 8.12 -6.08
N THR A 283 -3.06 7.33 -6.14
CA THR A 283 -3.97 7.13 -5.00
C THR A 283 -3.33 6.26 -3.93
N ARG A 284 -3.44 6.67 -2.67
CA ARG A 284 -2.98 5.93 -1.48
C ARG A 284 -4.12 5.75 -0.50
N PHE A 285 -3.96 4.77 0.40
CA PHE A 285 -5.00 4.36 1.33
C PHE A 285 -4.49 4.44 2.77
N VAL A 286 -5.35 4.90 3.67
CA VAL A 286 -5.09 4.92 5.12
C VAL A 286 -6.18 4.14 5.81
N ASP A 287 -5.80 3.07 6.50
CA ASP A 287 -6.73 2.23 7.23
C ASP A 287 -6.75 2.60 8.70
N THR A 288 -7.88 3.15 9.14
CA THR A 288 -8.10 3.55 10.54
C THR A 288 -8.03 2.37 11.51
N MET A 289 -8.40 1.16 11.07
CA MET A 289 -8.27 -0.07 11.88
C MET A 289 -6.78 -0.38 12.13
N SER A 290 -5.95 -0.34 11.08
CA SER A 290 -4.50 -0.53 11.21
C SER A 290 -3.82 0.55 12.07
N LEU A 291 -4.29 1.79 12.00
CA LEU A 291 -3.81 2.88 12.85
C LEU A 291 -4.17 2.64 14.31
N HIS A 292 -5.40 2.20 14.60
CA HIS A 292 -5.80 1.83 15.94
C HIS A 292 -4.93 0.69 16.49
N ILE A 293 -4.69 -0.36 15.70
CA ILE A 293 -3.80 -1.47 16.08
C ILE A 293 -2.38 -0.98 16.34
N SER A 294 -1.89 0.03 15.60
CA SER A 294 -0.55 0.57 15.79
C SER A 294 -0.39 1.35 17.10
N VAL A 295 -1.46 1.95 17.63
CA VAL A 295 -1.43 2.77 18.86
C VAL A 295 -1.88 1.99 20.09
N GLY A 296 -2.94 1.18 19.96
CA GLY A 296 -3.61 0.47 21.06
C GLY A 296 -3.85 -1.01 20.79
N GLY A 297 -3.10 -1.60 19.84
CA GLY A 297 -3.26 -3.00 19.47
C GLY A 297 -2.91 -3.95 20.61
N LEU A 298 -3.71 -5.01 20.72
CA LEU A 298 -3.53 -6.08 21.70
C LEU A 298 -2.92 -7.32 21.05
N THR A 299 -2.04 -7.99 21.79
CA THR A 299 -1.51 -9.31 21.38
C THR A 299 -2.63 -10.36 21.30
N SER A 300 -2.39 -11.45 20.57
CA SER A 300 -3.37 -12.53 20.41
C SER A 300 -3.79 -13.14 21.74
N TYR A 301 -2.84 -13.32 22.67
CA TYR A 301 -3.13 -13.83 24.01
C TYR A 301 -3.98 -12.86 24.83
N GLN A 302 -3.59 -11.58 24.90
CA GLN A 302 -4.36 -10.54 25.60
C GLN A 302 -5.79 -10.43 25.05
N ARG A 303 -5.97 -10.50 23.72
CA ARG A 303 -7.31 -10.54 23.11
C ARG A 303 -8.13 -11.76 23.51
N SER A 304 -7.51 -12.94 23.55
CA SER A 304 -8.18 -14.17 23.98
C SER A 304 -8.63 -14.10 25.44
N VAL A 305 -7.75 -13.56 26.29
CA VAL A 305 -7.99 -13.40 27.72
C VAL A 305 -9.12 -12.38 27.98
N LEU A 306 -9.09 -11.22 27.32
CA LEU A 306 -10.13 -10.18 27.45
C LEU A 306 -11.50 -10.58 26.86
N LYS A 307 -11.51 -11.55 25.93
CA LYS A 307 -12.76 -12.11 25.39
C LYS A 307 -13.35 -13.23 26.26
N SER A 308 -12.59 -13.72 27.26
CA SER A 308 -13.10 -14.74 28.17
C SER A 308 -13.97 -14.10 29.26
N GLU A 309 -15.10 -14.73 29.61
CA GLU A 309 -16.10 -14.21 30.57
C GLU A 309 -15.57 -14.10 32.02
N LYS A 310 -14.36 -14.59 32.31
CA LYS A 310 -13.76 -14.63 33.66
C LYS A 310 -12.83 -13.44 33.93
N PHE A 311 -13.19 -12.25 33.48
CA PHE A 311 -12.41 -11.04 33.78
C PHE A 311 -13.09 -10.22 34.88
N ASN A 312 -12.43 -10.12 36.04
CA ASN A 312 -12.93 -9.37 37.21
C ASN A 312 -13.06 -7.87 36.91
N GLU A 313 -13.97 -7.20 37.61
CA GLU A 313 -14.31 -5.78 37.43
C GLU A 313 -13.15 -4.81 37.76
N ASP A 314 -12.10 -5.25 38.45
CA ASP A 314 -10.96 -4.39 38.83
C ASP A 314 -10.03 -4.03 37.64
N ASP A 315 -10.20 -4.67 36.47
CA ASP A 315 -9.42 -4.42 35.24
C ASP A 315 -10.14 -3.49 34.23
N GLU A 316 -10.91 -2.51 34.71
CA GLU A 316 -11.54 -1.47 33.89
C GLU A 316 -10.55 -0.71 33.00
N THR A 317 -9.29 -0.60 33.41
CA THR A 317 -8.21 0.02 32.63
C THR A 317 -7.90 -0.74 31.32
N TRP A 318 -8.12 -2.05 31.26
CA TRP A 318 -7.87 -2.85 30.06
C TRP A 318 -9.10 -3.01 29.16
N LYS A 319 -10.31 -2.84 29.71
CA LYS A 319 -11.56 -2.77 28.92
C LYS A 319 -11.57 -1.61 27.92
N LYS A 320 -10.68 -0.63 28.10
CA LYS A 320 -10.45 0.52 27.20
C LYS A 320 -9.82 0.15 25.87
N PHE A 321 -9.11 -0.97 25.77
CA PHE A 321 -8.47 -1.43 24.53
C PHE A 321 -9.38 -2.41 23.74
N ARG A 322 -10.70 -2.36 23.95
CA ARG A 322 -11.63 -3.40 23.48
C ARG A 322 -11.65 -3.54 21.95
N SER A 323 -11.29 -4.76 21.55
CA SER A 323 -11.60 -5.50 20.31
C SER A 323 -11.71 -4.73 18.99
N ILE A 324 -10.67 -4.97 18.19
CA ILE A 324 -10.46 -4.83 16.75
C ILE A 324 -11.66 -5.24 15.84
N ALA A 325 -12.74 -5.79 16.39
CA ALA A 325 -13.79 -6.45 15.60
C ALA A 325 -15.00 -5.58 15.27
N LEU A 326 -15.19 -4.43 15.94
CA LEU A 326 -16.34 -3.57 15.69
C LEU A 326 -15.90 -2.09 15.61
N PRO A 327 -16.16 -1.38 14.51
CA PRO A 327 -15.88 0.06 14.43
C PRO A 327 -16.57 0.82 15.56
N ILE A 328 -17.75 0.37 16.01
CA ILE A 328 -18.49 0.96 17.13
C ILE A 328 -17.72 0.86 18.46
N THR A 329 -16.97 -0.21 18.71
CA THR A 329 -16.15 -0.32 19.94
C THR A 329 -14.93 0.58 19.85
N GLU A 330 -14.28 0.68 18.70
CA GLU A 330 -13.14 1.57 18.50
C GLU A 330 -13.55 3.05 18.58
N ILE A 331 -14.67 3.42 17.94
CA ILE A 331 -15.24 4.77 18.00
C ILE A 331 -15.57 5.13 19.45
N LYS A 332 -16.16 4.22 20.23
CA LYS A 332 -16.41 4.49 21.66
C LYS A 332 -15.11 4.79 22.41
N VAL A 333 -14.05 4.01 22.23
CA VAL A 333 -12.75 4.25 22.89
C VAL A 333 -12.20 5.63 22.55
N HIS A 334 -12.16 5.99 21.26
CA HIS A 334 -11.60 7.27 20.84
C HIS A 334 -12.46 8.50 21.19
N THR A 335 -13.78 8.34 21.22
CA THR A 335 -14.73 9.43 21.51
C THR A 335 -14.82 9.72 23.00
N TYR A 336 -14.83 8.68 23.84
CA TYR A 336 -14.93 8.85 25.30
C TYR A 336 -13.61 9.30 25.94
N GLU A 337 -12.44 8.89 25.41
CA GLU A 337 -11.15 9.15 26.08
C GLU A 337 -10.33 10.30 25.49
N TYR A 338 -10.42 10.55 24.18
CA TYR A 338 -9.63 11.58 23.50
C TYR A 338 -10.46 12.76 22.98
N GLY A 339 -11.77 12.74 23.20
CA GLY A 339 -12.68 13.83 22.79
C GLY A 339 -12.87 13.98 21.28
N PHE A 340 -12.51 12.97 20.48
CA PHE A 340 -12.74 12.98 19.04
C PHE A 340 -14.23 12.82 18.72
N ARG A 341 -14.77 13.61 17.78
CA ARG A 341 -16.15 13.43 17.30
C ARG A 341 -16.25 12.14 16.49
N SER A 342 -17.16 11.24 16.88
CA SER A 342 -17.53 10.06 16.10
C SER A 342 -18.00 10.46 14.69
N PHE A 343 -17.35 9.94 13.66
CA PHE A 343 -17.91 9.86 12.32
C PHE A 343 -18.08 8.39 11.96
N CYS A 344 -19.25 7.85 12.31
CA CYS A 344 -19.72 6.60 11.71
C CYS A 344 -20.48 7.01 10.46
N ILE A 345 -19.93 6.70 9.29
CA ILE A 345 -20.73 6.67 8.07
C ILE A 345 -21.51 5.35 8.17
N VAL A 346 -22.75 5.43 8.66
CA VAL A 346 -23.70 4.32 8.70
C VAL A 346 -24.96 4.76 7.98
#